data_AF-A0A9D4GHH7-F1
#
_entry.id   AF-A0A9D4GHH7-F1
#
_cell.length_a   1.000
_cell.length_b   1.000
_cell.length_c   1.000
_cell.angle_alpha   90.00
_cell.angle_beta   90.00
_cell.angle_gamma   90.00
#
_symmetry.space_group_name_H-M   'P 1'
#
loop_
_entity.id
_entity.type
_entity.pdbx_description
1 polymer ?
#
loop_
_entity_poly.entity_id
_entity_poly.type
_entity_poly.pdbx_seq_one_letter_code
_entity_poly.pdbx_strand_id
1 'polypeptide(L)'
;MQTVIGMTTTCAARYLSTLRDIKPPIVIVEEAAEVLEAHIITPLSDGCKHIILIGDHKHLRPNPSVYKLATRNNLNISFFERIV
;
A
#
# COMPACT_ATOMS: atom_id res chain seq x y z
N MET A 1 -13.24 17.90 15.30
CA MET A 1 -13.47 17.40 13.93
C MET A 1 -12.58 16.20 13.71
N GLN A 2 -13.09 15.14 13.10
CA GLN A 2 -12.28 14.02 12.62
C GLN A 2 -11.89 14.33 11.17
N THR A 3 -10.60 14.27 10.84
CA THR A 3 -10.08 14.59 9.51
C THR A 3 -9.84 13.29 8.74
N VAL A 4 -10.39 13.18 7.54
CA VAL A 4 -10.16 12.05 6.62
C VAL A 4 -9.46 12.59 5.37
N ILE A 5 -8.43 11.87 4.90
CA ILE A 5 -7.69 12.22 3.69
C ILE A 5 -7.78 11.02 2.73
N GLY A 6 -8.37 11.24 1.56
CA GLY A 6 -8.45 10.25 0.49
C GLY A 6 -7.40 10.51 -0.58
N MET A 7 -6.71 9.46 -1.04
CA MET A 7 -5.77 9.53 -2.15
C MET A 7 -5.55 8.15 -2.78
N THR A 8 -5.15 8.12 -4.04
CA THR A 8 -4.66 6.89 -4.67
C THR A 8 -3.28 6.52 -4.15
N THR A 9 -2.88 5.25 -4.27
CA THR A 9 -1.58 4.76 -3.80
C THR A 9 -0.41 5.42 -4.52
N THR A 10 -0.56 5.71 -5.82
CA THR A 10 0.41 6.51 -6.58
C THR A 10 0.53 7.94 -6.05
N CYS A 11 -0.58 8.57 -5.67
CA CYS A 11 -0.54 9.89 -5.03
C CYS A 11 0.14 9.83 -3.66
N ALA A 12 -0.10 8.80 -2.86
CA ALA A 12 0.58 8.61 -1.58
C ALA A 12 2.11 8.52 -1.76
N ALA A 13 2.59 7.81 -2.79
CA ALA A 13 4.01 7.77 -3.15
C ALA A 13 4.57 9.14 -3.54
N ARG A 14 3.81 9.92 -4.32
CA ARG A 14 4.20 11.28 -4.71
C ARG A 14 4.26 12.27 -3.54
N TYR A 15 3.34 12.17 -2.58
CA TYR A 15 3.22 13.08 -1.43
C TYR A 15 3.77 12.48 -0.14
N LEU A 16 4.78 11.61 -0.24
CA LEU A 16 5.37 10.91 0.90
C LEU A 16 5.85 11.85 2.01
N SER A 17 6.48 12.99 1.68
CA SER A 17 6.92 13.97 2.67
C SER A 17 5.74 14.51 3.48
N THR A 18 4.67 14.92 2.81
CA THR A 18 3.46 15.41 3.46
C THR A 18 2.81 14.35 4.34
N LEU A 19 2.74 13.09 3.90
CA LEU A 19 2.21 12.00 4.73
C LEU A 19 3.07 11.73 5.98
N ARG A 20 4.40 11.86 5.86
CA ARG A 20 5.33 11.74 7.00
C ARG A 20 5.20 12.89 8.00
N ASP A 21 4.81 14.07 7.55
CA ASP A 21 4.55 15.21 8.43
C ASP A 21 3.18 15.07 9.12
N ILE A 22 2.16 14.61 8.39
CA ILE A 22 0.81 14.39 8.92
C ILE A 22 0.78 13.25 9.94
N LYS A 23 1.61 12.21 9.75
CA LYS A 23 1.70 11.02 10.61
C LYS A 23 0.33 10.37 10.87
N PRO A 24 -0.38 9.90 9.82
CA PRO A 24 -1.71 9.34 9.98
C PRO A 24 -1.65 8.12 10.93
N PRO A 25 -2.42 8.11 12.04
CA PRO A 25 -2.38 7.01 13.00
C PRO A 25 -3.09 5.75 12.51
N ILE A 26 -4.01 5.90 11.55
CA ILE A 26 -4.77 4.82 10.93
C ILE A 26 -4.64 4.96 9.42
N VAL A 27 -4.24 3.89 8.75
CA VAL A 27 -4.17 3.82 7.28
C VAL A 27 -5.10 2.70 6.81
N ILE A 28 -5.97 3.02 5.86
CA ILE A 28 -6.90 2.07 5.23
C ILE A 28 -6.50 1.95 3.76
N VAL A 29 -6.31 0.73 3.28
CA VAL A 29 -5.98 0.44 1.89
C VAL A 29 -7.03 -0.51 1.31
N GLU A 30 -7.83 0.00 0.38
CA GLU A 30 -8.72 -0.78 -0.48
C GLU A 30 -7.92 -1.47 -1.59
N GLU A 31 -8.47 -2.56 -2.13
CA GLU A 31 -7.86 -3.36 -3.22
C GLU A 31 -6.42 -3.81 -2.89
N ALA A 32 -6.11 -4.04 -1.61
CA ALA A 32 -4.74 -4.25 -1.12
C ALA A 32 -4.03 -5.46 -1.75
N ALA A 33 -4.77 -6.45 -2.24
CA ALA A 33 -4.23 -7.60 -2.97
C ALA A 33 -3.69 -7.24 -4.35
N GLU A 34 -4.17 -6.17 -4.99
CA GLU A 34 -3.80 -5.75 -6.34
C GLU A 34 -2.67 -4.69 -6.35
N VAL A 35 -2.30 -4.18 -5.17
CA VAL A 35 -1.35 -3.08 -5.00
C VAL A 35 0.06 -3.62 -4.72
N LEU A 36 1.06 -3.04 -5.39
CA LEU A 36 2.47 -3.33 -5.11
C LEU A 36 2.80 -3.03 -3.65
N GLU A 37 3.53 -3.91 -2.98
CA GLU A 37 3.92 -3.75 -1.58
C GLU A 37 4.57 -2.38 -1.29
N ALA A 38 5.43 -1.90 -2.18
CA ALA A 38 6.08 -0.59 -2.03
C ALA A 38 5.07 0.57 -1.85
N HIS A 39 3.92 0.47 -2.53
CA HIS A 39 2.86 1.47 -2.44
C HIS A 39 2.05 1.38 -1.14
N ILE A 40 1.97 0.19 -0.51
CA ILE A 40 1.32 -0.02 0.79
C ILE A 40 2.23 0.46 1.92
N ILE A 41 3.54 0.23 1.83
CA ILE A 41 4.51 0.61 2.87
C ILE A 41 4.74 2.12 2.91
N THR A 42 4.69 2.79 1.75
CA THR A 42 4.89 4.23 1.61
C THR A 42 4.12 5.09 2.64
N PRO A 43 2.79 4.95 2.82
CA PRO A 43 2.04 5.74 3.80
C PRO A 43 2.28 5.35 5.27
N LEU A 44 3.01 4.25 5.55
CA LEU A 44 3.28 3.77 6.91
C LEU A 44 4.43 4.57 7.53
N SER A 45 4.09 5.72 8.10
CA SER A 45 5.01 6.52 8.91
C SER A 45 5.22 5.91 10.31
N ASP A 46 6.21 6.42 11.04
CA ASP A 46 6.44 6.13 12.47
C ASP A 46 5.22 6.42 13.36
N GLY A 47 4.30 7.28 12.89
CA GLY A 47 3.04 7.58 13.58
C GLY A 47 1.90 6.58 13.30
N CYS A 48 2.04 5.68 12.32
CA CYS A 48 1.00 4.72 11.98
C CYS A 48 0.87 3.65 13.08
N LYS A 49 -0.31 3.57 13.70
CA LYS A 49 -0.61 2.63 14.80
C LYS A 49 -1.46 1.46 14.33
N HIS A 50 -2.25 1.66 13.29
CA HIS A 50 -3.13 0.63 12.76
C HIS A 50 -3.19 0.70 11.23
N ILE A 51 -3.05 -0.45 10.60
CA ILE A 51 -3.25 -0.62 9.17
C ILE A 51 -4.43 -1.56 8.95
N ILE A 52 -5.35 -1.16 8.08
CA ILE A 52 -6.49 -1.96 7.65
C ILE A 52 -6.31 -2.22 6.16
N LEU A 53 -6.12 -3.47 5.79
CA LEU A 53 -6.00 -3.88 4.40
C LEU A 53 -7.26 -4.63 4.00
N ILE A 54 -7.94 -4.11 2.97
CA ILE A 54 -9.16 -4.69 2.43
C ILE A 54 -8.84 -5.12 1.00
N GLY A 55 -9.05 -6.39 0.69
CA GLY A 55 -8.78 -6.95 -0.62
C GLY A 55 -9.12 -8.43 -0.68
N ASP A 56 -9.11 -8.98 -1.89
CA ASP A 56 -9.33 -10.40 -2.12
C ASP A 56 -8.13 -11.02 -2.87
N HIS A 57 -7.44 -11.93 -2.20
CA HIS A 57 -6.27 -12.65 -2.74
C HIS A 57 -6.62 -13.67 -3.84
N LYS A 58 -7.91 -13.93 -4.09
CA LYS A 58 -8.38 -14.75 -5.22
C LYS A 58 -8.61 -13.94 -6.50
N HIS A 59 -8.55 -12.61 -6.41
CA HIS A 59 -8.65 -11.70 -7.54
C HIS A 59 -7.25 -11.37 -8.10
N LEU A 60 -7.07 -10.21 -8.75
CA LEU A 60 -5.83 -9.90 -9.46
C LEU A 60 -4.63 -9.73 -8.51
N ARG A 61 -3.43 -9.93 -9.05
CA ARG A 61 -2.17 -9.66 -8.36
C ARG A 61 -1.54 -8.36 -8.85
N PRO A 62 -0.64 -7.74 -8.07
CA PRO A 62 0.11 -6.59 -8.53
C PRO A 62 0.92 -6.94 -9.79
N ASN A 63 0.90 -6.05 -10.78
CA ASN A 63 1.61 -6.25 -12.04
C ASN A 63 2.74 -5.23 -12.21
N PRO A 64 4.01 -5.57 -11.89
CA PRO A 64 5.13 -4.68 -12.13
C PRO A 64 5.42 -4.55 -13.63
N SER A 65 5.88 -3.37 -14.07
CA SER A 65 6.14 -3.09 -15.49
C SER A 65 7.20 -4.00 -16.13
N VAL A 66 8.03 -4.66 -15.32
CA VAL A 66 9.04 -5.62 -15.77
C VAL A 66 8.68 -7.02 -15.29
N TYR A 67 8.23 -7.87 -16.21
CA TYR A 67 7.81 -9.26 -15.92
C TYR A 67 8.88 -10.09 -15.20
N LYS A 68 10.17 -9.89 -15.52
CA LYS A 68 11.27 -10.59 -14.84
C LYS A 68 11.31 -10.28 -13.33
N LEU A 69 10.92 -9.07 -12.93
CA LEU A 69 10.89 -8.68 -11.51
C LEU A 69 9.70 -9.31 -10.79
N ALA A 70 8.56 -9.51 -11.47
CA ALA A 70 7.46 -10.30 -10.91
C ALA A 70 7.92 -11.70 -10.56
N THR A 71 8.55 -12.39 -11.51
CA THR A 71 8.85 -13.83 -11.38
C THR A 71 10.13 -14.16 -10.63
N ARG A 72 11.17 -13.32 -10.71
CA ARG A 72 12.47 -13.59 -10.04
C ARG A 72 12.60 -12.93 -8.67
N ASN A 73 11.89 -11.83 -8.46
CA ASN A 73 11.98 -11.04 -7.23
C ASN A 73 10.64 -10.98 -6.48
N ASN A 74 9.62 -11.70 -6.95
CA ASN A 74 8.30 -11.78 -6.31
C ASN A 74 7.64 -10.40 -6.11
N LEU A 75 7.88 -9.45 -7.03
CA LEU A 75 7.25 -8.13 -6.98
C LEU A 75 5.75 -8.16 -7.28
N ASN A 76 5.22 -9.28 -7.77
CA ASN A 76 3.79 -9.52 -7.94
C ASN A 76 3.14 -10.17 -6.71
N ILE A 77 3.82 -10.21 -5.58
CA ILE A 77 3.23 -10.60 -4.29
C ILE A 77 2.93 -9.30 -3.54
N SER A 78 1.66 -9.08 -3.23
CA SER A 78 1.24 -7.90 -2.46
C SER A 78 1.68 -8.00 -1.00
N PHE A 79 1.73 -6.87 -0.30
CA PHE A 79 1.93 -6.89 1.16
C PHE A 79 0.79 -7.65 1.87
N PHE A 80 -0.44 -7.51 1.35
CA PHE A 80 -1.62 -8.23 1.82
C PHE A 80 -1.41 -9.76 1.78
N GLU A 81 -0.94 -10.29 0.66
CA GLU A 81 -0.64 -11.73 0.54
C GLU A 81 0.57 -12.15 1.38
N ARG A 82 1.57 -11.28 1.56
CA ARG A 82 2.82 -11.62 2.27
C ARG A 82 2.64 -11.83 3.78
N ILE A 83 1.69 -11.14 4.39
CA ILE A 83 1.48 -11.18 5.84
C ILE A 83 0.51 -12.27 6.31
N VAL A 84 -0.03 -13.06 5.38
CA VAL A 84 -0.87 -14.25 5.64
C VAL A 84 0.01 -15.48 5.71
#